data_AF-A0A0R3QF75-F1
#
_entry.id   AF-A0A0R3QF75-F1
#
_cell.length_a   1.000
_cell.length_b   1.000
_cell.length_c   1.000
_cell.angle_alpha   90.00
_cell.angle_beta   90.00
_cell.angle_gamma   90.00
#
_symmetry.space_group_name_H-M   'P 1'
#
loop_
_entity.id
_entity.type
_entity.pdbx_description
1 polymer ?
#
loop_
_entity_poly.entity_id
_entity_poly.type
_entity_poly.pdbx_seq_one_letter_code
_entity_poly.pdbx_strand_id
1 'polypeptide(L)'
;MLPQMLCEELCSLNPDVDRLTFSVVWKINDQGEIFDEWFGRTIIRSCCKLSYEHAQDFIVHPEKDFVSSELPKIFNGKKSDEVKEAVLRLNKVSFASDAF
;
A
#
# COMPACT_ATOMS: atom_id res chain seq x y z
N MET A 1 0.45 0.21 -25.45
CA MET A 1 0.28 -0.68 -24.28
C MET A 1 1.04 -1.97 -24.53
N LEU A 2 1.54 -2.60 -23.46
CA LEU A 2 2.30 -3.84 -23.55
C LEU A 2 1.37 -5.04 -23.81
N PRO A 3 1.90 -6.17 -24.30
CA PRO A 3 1.21 -7.45 -24.34
C PRO A 3 0.58 -7.83 -23.00
N GLN A 4 -0.56 -8.53 -23.05
CA GLN A 4 -1.34 -8.95 -21.88
C GLN A 4 -0.49 -9.67 -20.83
N MET A 5 0.39 -10.58 -21.27
CA MET A 5 1.32 -11.30 -20.40
C MET A 5 2.21 -10.37 -19.56
N LEU A 6 2.68 -9.25 -20.15
CA LEU A 6 3.47 -8.27 -19.41
C LEU A 6 2.58 -7.46 -18.45
N CYS A 7 1.42 -7.02 -18.91
CA CYS A 7 0.52 -6.19 -18.09
C CYS A 7 -0.10 -6.94 -16.90
N GLU A 8 -0.56 -8.16 -17.08
CA GLU A 8 -1.41 -8.86 -16.10
C GLU A 8 -0.63 -9.83 -15.21
N GLU A 9 0.45 -10.42 -15.74
CA GLU A 9 1.18 -11.47 -15.03
C GLU A 9 2.54 -10.99 -14.52
N LEU A 10 3.39 -10.52 -15.44
CA LEU A 10 4.81 -10.27 -15.14
C LEU A 10 5.05 -8.92 -14.45
N CYS A 11 4.43 -7.84 -14.91
CA CYS A 11 4.62 -6.50 -14.35
C CYS A 11 3.53 -6.10 -13.35
N SER A 12 2.37 -6.76 -13.36
CA SER A 12 1.34 -6.53 -12.34
C SER A 12 1.85 -6.93 -10.96
N LEU A 13 1.68 -6.06 -9.96
CA LEU A 13 2.06 -6.31 -8.57
C LEU A 13 1.04 -7.19 -7.84
N ASN A 14 0.77 -8.38 -8.40
CA ASN A 14 -0.15 -9.35 -7.84
C ASN A 14 0.31 -9.78 -6.42
N PRO A 15 -0.62 -9.98 -5.48
CA PRO A 15 -0.29 -10.33 -4.10
C PRO A 15 0.34 -11.72 -4.01
N ASP A 16 1.16 -11.93 -2.98
CA ASP A 16 1.84 -13.19 -2.66
C ASP A 16 2.77 -13.73 -3.76
N VAL A 17 3.31 -12.84 -4.59
CA VAL A 17 4.33 -13.20 -5.57
C VAL A 17 5.45 -12.18 -5.55
N ASP A 18 6.69 -12.65 -5.66
CA ASP A 18 7.85 -11.78 -5.71
C ASP A 18 7.84 -10.98 -7.03
N ARG A 19 8.12 -9.68 -6.94
CA ARG A 19 8.07 -8.74 -8.05
C ARG A 19 9.28 -7.83 -8.04
N LEU A 20 9.89 -7.69 -9.21
CA LEU A 20 10.93 -6.71 -9.45
C LEU A 20 10.28 -5.33 -9.55
N THR A 21 10.80 -4.38 -8.79
CA THR A 21 10.30 -3.00 -8.76
C THR A 21 11.44 -2.00 -8.85
N PHE A 22 11.11 -0.79 -9.31
CA PHE A 22 11.93 0.37 -9.05
C PHE A 22 11.22 1.17 -7.96
N SER A 23 11.88 1.37 -6.82
CA SER A 23 11.29 1.98 -5.64
C SER A 23 11.84 3.38 -5.41
N VAL A 24 10.95 4.24 -4.92
CA VAL A 24 11.27 5.52 -4.29
C VAL A 24 10.87 5.40 -2.83
N VAL A 25 11.79 5.71 -1.92
CA VAL A 25 11.56 5.64 -0.48
C VAL A 25 11.93 6.99 0.12
N TRP A 26 10.99 7.58 0.85
CA TRP A 26 11.21 8.84 1.57
C TRP A 26 11.18 8.63 3.07
N LYS A 27 12.04 9.35 3.78
CA LYS A 27 11.91 9.55 5.22
C LYS A 27 11.19 10.88 5.44
N ILE A 28 9.96 10.82 5.92
CA ILE A 28 9.09 11.99 6.08
C ILE A 28 8.55 12.12 7.51
N ASN A 29 8.22 13.34 7.94
CA ASN A 29 7.41 13.56 9.16
C ASN A 29 5.91 13.48 8.85
N ASP A 30 5.11 13.66 9.90
CA ASP A 30 3.64 13.69 9.84
C ASP A 30 3.10 14.91 9.07
N GLN A 31 3.93 15.91 8.79
CA GLN A 31 3.62 17.09 7.98
C GLN A 31 3.99 16.90 6.50
N GLY A 32 4.49 15.72 6.11
CA GLY A 32 4.90 15.44 4.73
C GLY A 32 6.23 16.06 4.32
N GLU A 33 6.99 16.66 5.26
CA GLU A 33 8.32 17.19 4.98
C GLU A 33 9.32 16.05 4.81
N ILE A 34 10.15 16.12 3.75
CA ILE A 34 11.11 15.08 3.39
C ILE A 34 12.47 15.38 4.04
N PHE A 35 13.00 14.43 4.79
CA PHE A 35 14.34 14.50 5.39
C PHE A 35 15.40 13.73 4.59
N ASP A 36 14.98 12.69 3.86
CA ASP A 36 15.88 11.83 3.10
C ASP A 36 15.12 11.16 1.97
N GLU A 37 15.83 10.85 0.89
CA GLU A 37 15.30 10.23 -0.31
C GLU A 37 16.22 9.13 -0.82
N TRP A 38 15.62 8.01 -1.23
CA TRP A 38 16.34 6.89 -1.81
C TRP A 38 15.62 6.36 -3.05
N PHE A 39 16.41 6.07 -4.09
CA PHE A 39 15.95 5.53 -5.37
C PHE A 39 16.74 4.28 -5.71
N GLY A 40 16.06 3.22 -6.13
CA GLY A 40 16.76 2.02 -6.56
C GLY A 40 15.88 0.86 -6.98
N ARG A 41 16.52 -0.15 -7.58
CA ARG A 41 15.87 -1.41 -7.94
C ARG A 41 15.72 -2.29 -6.69
N THR A 42 14.55 -2.90 -6.54
CA THR A 42 14.15 -3.67 -5.36
C THR A 42 13.36 -4.91 -5.77
N ILE A 43 13.12 -5.80 -4.80
CA ILE A 43 12.19 -6.91 -4.89
C ILE A 43 11.14 -6.72 -3.80
N ILE A 44 9.86 -6.79 -4.15
CA ILE A 44 8.75 -6.76 -3.19
C ILE A 44 7.88 -8.01 -3.31
N ARG A 45 7.09 -8.27 -2.27
CA ARG A 45 6.00 -9.26 -2.29
C ARG A 45 4.77 -8.62 -1.67
N SER A 46 3.80 -8.20 -2.48
CA SER A 46 2.62 -7.50 -1.97
C SER A 46 1.81 -8.40 -1.03
N CYS A 47 1.42 -7.88 0.14
CA CYS A 47 0.70 -8.67 1.14
C CYS A 47 -0.80 -8.77 0.87
N CYS A 48 -1.40 -7.87 0.08
CA CYS A 48 -2.81 -7.91 -0.27
C CYS A 48 -3.10 -7.05 -1.51
N LYS A 49 -4.29 -7.20 -2.08
CA LYS A 49 -4.81 -6.35 -3.16
C LYS A 49 -6.09 -5.68 -2.69
N LEU A 50 -5.95 -4.48 -2.13
CA LEU A 50 -7.08 -3.66 -1.71
C LEU A 50 -7.80 -3.05 -2.92
N SER A 51 -9.09 -2.80 -2.76
CA SER A 51 -9.85 -1.92 -3.63
C SER A 51 -9.97 -0.57 -2.94
N TYR A 52 -10.49 0.44 -3.64
CA TYR A 52 -10.72 1.74 -3.03
C TYR A 52 -11.76 1.66 -1.91
N GLU A 53 -12.78 0.83 -2.06
CA GLU A 53 -13.80 0.61 -1.03
C GLU A 53 -13.17 0.08 0.26
N HIS A 54 -12.31 -0.94 0.16
CA HIS A 54 -11.60 -1.47 1.33
C HIS A 54 -10.74 -0.40 2.03
N ALA A 55 -9.98 0.39 1.26
CA ALA A 55 -9.14 1.45 1.82
C ALA A 55 -9.99 2.59 2.45
N GLN A 56 -11.10 2.94 1.81
CA GLN A 56 -12.01 3.97 2.29
C GLN A 56 -12.71 3.54 3.58
N ASP A 57 -13.11 2.27 3.68
CA ASP A 57 -13.72 1.73 4.89
C ASP A 57 -12.76 1.81 6.08
N PHE A 58 -11.46 1.54 5.88
CA PHE A 58 -10.44 1.76 6.91
C PHE A 58 -10.40 3.21 7.39
N ILE A 59 -10.49 4.17 6.46
CA ILE A 59 -10.41 5.60 6.75
C ILE A 59 -11.66 6.09 7.50
N VAL A 60 -12.84 5.65 7.08
CA VAL A 60 -14.13 6.11 7.64
C VAL A 60 -14.46 5.41 8.96
N HIS A 61 -13.99 4.19 9.16
CA HIS A 61 -14.28 3.37 10.34
C HIS A 61 -13.00 2.87 11.03
N PRO A 62 -12.14 3.76 11.57
CA PRO A 62 -10.84 3.37 12.15
C PRO A 62 -10.97 2.45 13.37
N GLU A 63 -12.04 2.61 14.15
CA GLU A 63 -12.34 1.83 15.35
C GLU A 63 -13.00 0.46 15.05
N LYS A 64 -13.38 0.22 13.79
CA LYS A 64 -13.99 -1.06 13.40
C LYS A 64 -12.93 -2.16 13.42
N ASP A 65 -13.29 -3.28 14.03
CA ASP A 65 -12.56 -4.54 13.89
C ASP A 65 -13.03 -5.25 12.62
N PHE A 66 -12.16 -5.32 11.62
CA PHE A 66 -12.48 -5.88 10.32
C PHE A 66 -12.24 -7.39 10.32
N VAL A 67 -13.32 -8.15 10.13
CA VAL A 67 -13.24 -9.60 10.04
C VAL A 67 -12.73 -10.03 8.66
N SER A 68 -12.08 -11.19 8.60
CA SER A 68 -11.44 -11.72 7.38
C SER A 68 -12.37 -11.87 6.15
N SER A 69 -13.69 -11.96 6.34
CA SER A 69 -14.66 -12.07 5.25
C SER A 69 -14.96 -10.74 4.54
N GLU A 70 -14.67 -9.61 5.18
CA GLU A 70 -14.89 -8.26 4.61
C GLU A 70 -13.70 -7.75 3.82
N LEU A 71 -12.56 -8.44 3.89
CA LEU A 71 -11.30 -8.02 3.31
C LEU A 71 -10.80 -9.03 2.28
N PRO A 72 -10.00 -8.57 1.30
CA PRO A 72 -9.29 -9.50 0.43
C PRO A 72 -8.29 -10.32 1.26
N LYS A 73 -7.89 -11.46 0.71
CA LYS A 73 -6.89 -12.33 1.36
C LYS A 73 -5.59 -11.55 1.62
N ILE A 74 -5.13 -11.62 2.87
CA ILE A 74 -3.86 -11.06 3.32
C ILE A 74 -2.83 -12.18 3.45
N PHE A 75 -1.62 -11.92 2.97
CA PHE A 75 -0.51 -12.85 2.85
C PHE A 75 0.70 -12.40 3.69
N ASN A 76 1.79 -13.15 3.63
CA ASN A 76 3.08 -12.83 4.26
C ASN A 76 3.01 -12.70 5.81
N GLY A 77 2.06 -13.39 6.45
CA GLY A 77 1.87 -13.35 7.91
C GLY A 77 1.35 -12.02 8.46
N LYS A 78 0.92 -11.10 7.58
CA LYS A 78 0.39 -9.79 7.95
C LYS A 78 -1.04 -9.89 8.45
N LYS A 79 -1.38 -9.05 9.43
CA LYS A 79 -2.74 -8.91 9.96
C LYS A 79 -3.48 -7.75 9.29
N SER A 80 -4.81 -7.80 9.34
CA SER A 80 -5.68 -6.71 8.86
C SER A 80 -5.36 -5.39 9.55
N ASP A 81 -5.10 -5.41 10.86
CA ASP A 81 -4.76 -4.21 11.62
C ASP A 81 -3.48 -3.53 11.15
N GLU A 82 -2.43 -4.30 10.79
CA GLU A 82 -1.18 -3.73 10.27
C GLU A 82 -1.41 -3.02 8.92
N VAL A 83 -2.27 -3.60 8.07
CA VAL A 83 -2.62 -3.00 6.77
C VAL A 83 -3.49 -1.76 6.98
N LYS A 84 -4.46 -1.81 7.89
CA LYS A 84 -5.31 -0.68 8.28
C LYS A 84 -4.47 0.49 8.80
N GLU A 85 -3.54 0.24 9.72
CA GLU A 85 -2.65 1.26 10.28
C GLU A 85 -1.80 1.92 9.20
N ALA A 86 -1.26 1.13 8.25
CA ALA A 86 -0.49 1.67 7.14
C ALA A 86 -1.34 2.59 6.24
N VAL A 87 -2.57 2.21 5.92
CA VAL A 87 -3.50 3.05 5.13
C VAL A 87 -3.85 4.33 5.87
N LEU A 88 -4.16 4.26 7.16
CA LEU A 88 -4.47 5.44 7.98
C LEU A 88 -3.28 6.41 8.03
N ARG A 89 -2.05 5.88 8.17
CA ARG A 89 -0.83 6.70 8.15
C ARG A 89 -0.61 7.37 6.80
N LEU A 90 -0.81 6.65 5.70
CA LEU A 90 -0.70 7.20 4.34
C LEU A 90 -1.75 8.29 4.10
N ASN A 91 -2.99 8.08 4.53
CA ASN A 91 -4.06 9.07 4.45
C ASN A 91 -3.73 10.35 5.24
N LYS A 92 -3.21 10.22 6.47
CA LYS A 92 -2.78 11.36 7.28
C LYS A 92 -1.74 12.20 6.56
N VAL A 93 -0.72 11.56 5.98
CA VAL A 93 0.36 12.24 5.25
C VAL A 93 -0.15 12.87 3.95
N SER A 94 -1.11 12.25 3.25
CA SER A 94 -1.60 12.79 1.98
C SER A 94 -2.29 14.15 2.10
N PHE A 95 -2.88 14.45 3.27
CA PHE A 95 -3.46 15.78 3.53
C PHE A 95 -2.43 16.83 3.95
N ALA A 96 -1.22 16.41 4.31
CA ALA A 96 -0.18 17.34 4.73
C ALA A 96 0.49 18.05 3.54
N SER A 97 0.46 17.44 2.34
CA SER A 97 0.96 18.05 1.10
C SER A 97 0.04 19.12 0.50
N ASP A 98 -1.20 19.24 0.96
CA ASP A 98 -2.18 20.23 0.47
C ASP A 98 -2.01 21.63 1.10
N ALA A 99 -0.92 21.86 1.85
CA ALA A 99 -0.60 23.13 2.48
C ALA A 99 0.21 24.10 1.57
N PHE A 100 0.25 23.87 0.25
CA PHE A 100 0.90 24.73 -0.76
C PHE A 100 -0.09 25.28 -1.77
#